data_AF-A0A7X8CWF0-F1
#
_entry.id   AF-A0A7X8CWF0-F1
#
_cell.length_a   1.000
_cell.length_b   1.000
_cell.length_c   1.000
_cell.angle_alpha   90.00
_cell.angle_beta   90.00
_cell.angle_gamma   90.00
#
_symmetry.space_group_name_H-M   'P 1'
#
loop_
_entity.id
_entity.type
_entity.pdbx_description
1 polymer ?
#
loop_
_entity_poly.entity_id
_entity_poly.type
_entity_poly.pdbx_seq_one_letter_code
_entity_poly.pdbx_strand_id
1 'polypeptide(L)'
;MDILLRATIYISISVILLWMFLWLFGPYRRRRTLLKAGERAAAEEKPRTCPLCGEVLSPGQRVKTRVNPGQGDKLMQIFGCPHCYPPNIECKRICPVCEKEVPRQGYVIARLFEHPGRKHVHVLGCSGCRNA
;
A
#
# COMPACT_ATOMS: atom_id res chain seq x y z
N MET A 1 -18.21 25.01 59.44
CA MET A 1 -16.83 24.75 58.99
C MET A 1 -16.71 23.38 58.33
N ASP A 2 -17.48 22.38 58.77
CA ASP A 2 -17.42 20.98 58.28
C ASP A 2 -17.91 20.76 56.84
N ILE A 3 -18.87 21.56 56.37
CA ILE A 3 -19.44 21.43 55.01
C ILE A 3 -18.42 21.88 53.94
N LEU A 4 -17.72 22.97 54.20
CA LEU A 4 -16.67 23.48 53.30
C LEU A 4 -15.47 22.53 53.24
N LEU A 5 -15.10 21.93 54.38
CA LEU A 5 -14.01 20.96 54.45
C LEU A 5 -14.33 19.66 53.69
N ARG A 6 -15.59 19.18 53.79
CA ARG A 6 -16.05 18.03 53.03
C ARG A 6 -16.07 18.32 51.53
N ALA A 7 -16.53 19.49 51.11
CA ALA A 7 -16.58 19.88 49.71
C ALA A 7 -15.18 19.91 49.07
N THR A 8 -14.17 20.47 49.74
CA THR A 8 -12.80 20.53 49.20
C THR A 8 -12.16 19.14 49.09
N ILE A 9 -12.43 18.23 50.02
CA ILE A 9 -11.97 16.83 49.97
C ILE A 9 -12.59 16.09 48.78
N TYR A 10 -13.89 16.26 48.51
CA TYR A 10 -14.52 15.62 47.35
C TYR A 10 -14.01 16.18 46.02
N ILE A 11 -13.73 17.48 45.95
CA ILE A 11 -13.17 18.11 44.75
C ILE A 11 -11.75 17.59 44.50
N SER A 12 -10.90 17.50 45.52
CA SER A 12 -9.54 16.98 45.35
C SER A 12 -9.54 15.51 44.93
N ILE A 13 -10.39 14.68 45.53
CA ILE A 13 -10.53 13.26 45.15
C ILE A 13 -11.02 13.12 43.71
N SER A 14 -12.01 13.90 43.29
CA SER A 14 -12.55 13.82 41.92
C SER A 14 -11.51 14.26 40.87
N VAL A 15 -10.71 15.29 41.16
CA VAL A 15 -9.60 15.72 40.30
C VAL A 15 -8.51 14.65 40.21
N ILE A 16 -8.13 14.03 41.35
CA ILE A 16 -7.12 12.97 41.39
C ILE A 16 -7.59 11.73 40.61
N LEU A 17 -8.85 11.31 40.80
CA LEU A 17 -9.43 10.18 40.09
C LEU A 17 -9.50 10.45 38.58
N LEU A 18 -9.89 11.66 38.17
CA LEU A 18 -9.94 12.04 36.76
C LEU A 18 -8.54 12.08 36.13
N TRP A 19 -7.54 12.59 36.86
CA TRP A 19 -6.15 12.61 36.39
C TRP A 19 -5.55 11.21 36.28
N MET A 20 -5.79 10.35 37.29
CA MET A 20 -5.39 8.94 37.27
C MET A 20 -6.05 8.19 36.12
N PHE A 21 -7.35 8.43 35.89
CA PHE A 21 -8.09 7.85 34.77
C PHE A 21 -7.52 8.29 33.42
N LEU A 22 -7.24 9.59 33.22
CA LEU A 22 -6.62 10.08 31.98
C LEU A 22 -5.20 9.54 31.78
N TRP A 23 -4.42 9.34 32.85
CA TRP A 23 -3.08 8.76 32.78
C TRP A 23 -3.10 7.27 32.44
N LEU A 24 -4.07 6.50 32.93
CA LEU A 24 -4.27 5.09 32.57
C LEU A 24 -4.87 4.92 31.16
N PHE A 25 -5.86 5.74 30.80
CA PHE A 25 -6.55 5.63 29.51
C PHE A 25 -5.82 6.34 28.36
N GLY A 26 -4.96 7.31 28.63
CA GLY A 26 -4.11 7.99 27.65
C GLY A 26 -3.22 7.06 26.81
N PRO A 27 -2.37 6.22 27.41
CA PRO A 27 -1.55 5.25 26.68
C PRO A 27 -2.40 4.17 25.99
N TYR A 28 -3.54 3.80 26.58
CA TYR A 28 -4.48 2.84 25.98
C TYR A 28 -5.14 3.38 24.69
N ARG A 29 -5.54 4.66 24.68
CA ARG A 29 -6.07 5.33 23.48
C ARG A 29 -5.03 5.39 22.35
N ARG A 30 -3.77 5.67 22.69
CA ARG A 30 -2.66 5.81 21.73
C ARG A 30 -2.30 4.47 21.05
N ARG A 31 -2.41 3.33 21.75
CA ARG A 31 -2.21 2.00 21.13
C ARG A 31 -3.32 1.65 20.13
N ARG A 32 -4.59 1.96 20.43
CA ARG A 32 -5.71 1.70 19.50
C ARG A 32 -5.58 2.50 18.20
N THR A 33 -5.09 3.73 18.24
CA THR A 33 -4.90 4.53 17.02
C THR A 33 -3.78 3.97 16.13
N LEU A 34 -2.70 3.44 16.73
CA LEU A 34 -1.61 2.80 16.00
C LEU A 34 -2.03 1.46 15.40
N LEU A 35 -2.77 0.63 16.15
CA LEU A 35 -3.32 -0.62 15.65
C LEU A 35 -4.28 -0.38 14.49
N LYS A 36 -5.20 0.59 14.61
CA LYS A 36 -6.10 0.95 13.50
C LYS A 36 -5.38 1.52 12.28
N ALA A 37 -4.25 2.22 12.47
CA ALA A 37 -3.42 2.68 11.35
C ALA A 37 -2.69 1.50 10.68
N GLY A 38 -2.17 0.55 11.46
CA GLY A 38 -1.56 -0.68 10.96
C GLY A 38 -2.55 -1.60 10.24
N GLU A 39 -3.77 -1.75 10.76
CA GLU A 39 -4.86 -2.52 10.14
C GLU A 39 -5.32 -1.90 8.82
N ARG A 40 -5.33 -0.55 8.70
CA ARG A 40 -5.63 0.12 7.43
C ARG A 40 -4.53 -0.08 6.39
N ALA A 41 -3.26 -0.05 6.82
CA ALA A 41 -2.13 -0.36 5.93
C ALA A 41 -2.12 -1.83 5.49
N ALA A 42 -2.48 -2.76 6.39
CA ALA A 42 -2.56 -4.19 6.10
C ALA A 42 -3.81 -4.54 5.26
N ALA A 43 -4.96 -3.90 5.49
CA ALA A 43 -6.16 -4.10 4.69
C ALA A 43 -6.05 -3.52 3.26
N GLU A 44 -5.10 -2.61 3.01
CA GLU A 44 -4.73 -2.16 1.66
C GLU A 44 -3.73 -3.09 0.94
N GLU A 45 -3.24 -4.13 1.59
CA GLU A 45 -2.54 -5.22 0.91
C GLU A 45 -3.55 -6.21 0.32
N LYS A 46 -4.39 -5.73 -0.60
CA LYS A 46 -5.10 -6.61 -1.53
C LYS A 46 -4.08 -7.55 -2.17
N PRO A 47 -4.36 -8.87 -2.29
CA PRO A 47 -3.46 -9.80 -2.95
C PRO A 47 -3.11 -9.24 -4.33
N ARG A 48 -1.84 -8.88 -4.51
CA ARG A 48 -1.39 -8.24 -5.73
C ARG A 48 -1.15 -9.34 -6.74
N THR A 49 -1.98 -9.42 -7.76
CA THR A 49 -1.77 -10.36 -8.86
C THR A 49 -0.79 -9.78 -9.87
N CYS A 50 0.09 -10.60 -10.42
CA CYS A 50 0.96 -10.18 -11.51
C CYS A 50 0.11 -9.91 -12.77
N PRO A 51 0.21 -8.73 -13.40
CA PRO A 51 -0.59 -8.40 -14.58
C PRO A 51 -0.15 -9.13 -15.85
N LEU A 52 0.96 -9.89 -15.81
CA LEU A 52 1.51 -10.60 -16.98
C LEU A 52 1.21 -12.10 -16.94
N CYS A 53 1.43 -12.75 -15.80
CA CYS A 53 1.23 -14.20 -15.67
C CYS A 53 0.00 -14.58 -14.84
N GLY A 54 -0.66 -13.62 -14.17
CA GLY A 54 -1.82 -13.91 -13.32
C GLY A 54 -1.47 -14.55 -11.96
N GLU A 55 -0.19 -14.74 -11.65
CA GLU A 55 0.26 -15.33 -10.38
C GLU A 55 0.01 -14.37 -9.20
N VAL A 56 -0.46 -14.91 -8.06
CA VAL A 56 -0.67 -14.13 -6.84
C VAL A 56 0.67 -13.89 -6.15
N LEU A 57 1.02 -12.63 -5.91
CA LEU A 57 2.27 -12.27 -5.24
C LEU A 57 2.12 -12.40 -3.72
N SER A 58 3.03 -13.16 -3.10
CA SER A 58 3.15 -13.22 -1.63
C SER A 58 3.67 -11.90 -1.04
N PRO A 59 3.41 -11.62 0.24
CA PRO A 59 3.97 -10.44 0.93
C PRO A 59 5.49 -10.38 0.75
N GLY A 60 5.99 -9.24 0.26
CA GLY A 60 7.42 -9.03 -0.05
C GLY A 60 7.82 -9.32 -1.50
N GLN A 61 7.04 -10.10 -2.25
CA GLN A 61 7.28 -10.28 -3.69
C GLN A 61 6.81 -9.06 -4.46
N ARG A 62 7.67 -8.52 -5.34
CA ARG A 62 7.38 -7.32 -6.12
C ARG A 62 7.62 -7.56 -7.60
N VAL A 63 6.81 -6.92 -8.43
CA VAL A 63 7.00 -6.89 -9.88
C VAL A 63 8.23 -6.05 -10.20
N LYS A 64 9.14 -6.58 -11.01
CA LYS A 64 10.29 -5.84 -11.51
C LYS A 64 9.81 -4.76 -12.49
N THR A 65 10.00 -3.51 -12.10
CA THR A 65 9.62 -2.33 -12.87
C THR A 65 10.79 -1.37 -13.00
N ARG A 66 10.92 -0.71 -14.15
CA ARG A 66 11.84 0.42 -14.37
C ARG A 66 11.02 1.67 -14.66
N VAL A 67 11.12 2.67 -13.79
CA VAL A 67 10.47 3.97 -14.02
C VAL A 67 11.45 4.88 -14.73
N ASN A 68 11.04 5.45 -15.86
CA ASN A 68 11.83 6.44 -16.57
C ASN A 68 11.58 7.83 -15.96
N PRO A 69 12.61 8.59 -15.58
CA PRO A 69 12.43 9.94 -15.07
C PRO A 69 11.91 10.86 -16.18
N GLY A 70 10.91 11.68 -15.84
CA GLY A 70 10.33 12.71 -16.70
C GLY A 70 9.61 13.76 -15.85
N GLN A 71 9.43 14.98 -16.39
CA GLN A 71 8.59 15.99 -15.75
C GLN A 71 7.11 15.64 -15.97
N GLY A 72 6.34 15.51 -14.89
CA GLY A 72 4.93 15.13 -14.92
C GLY A 72 4.70 13.61 -14.91
N ASP A 73 3.86 13.11 -15.82
CA ASP A 73 3.50 11.69 -15.94
C ASP A 73 4.72 10.84 -16.27
N LYS A 74 5.10 9.93 -15.37
CA LYS A 74 6.26 9.06 -15.56
C LYS A 74 5.86 7.83 -16.37
N LEU A 75 6.67 7.49 -17.37
CA LEU A 75 6.55 6.20 -18.05
C LEU A 75 7.25 5.13 -17.20
N MET A 76 6.59 3.99 -17.00
CA MET A 76 7.18 2.83 -16.36
C MET A 76 7.14 1.62 -17.29
N GLN A 77 8.21 0.84 -17.26
CA GLN A 77 8.36 -0.43 -17.95
C GLN A 77 8.22 -1.54 -16.91
N ILE A 78 7.30 -2.47 -17.15
CA ILE A 78 7.00 -3.63 -16.32
C ILE A 78 7.57 -4.87 -17.01
N PHE A 79 8.47 -5.57 -16.32
CA PHE A 79 9.07 -6.80 -16.85
C PHE A 79 8.32 -8.05 -16.36
N GLY A 80 7.88 -8.08 -15.10
CA GLY A 80 7.19 -9.24 -14.54
C GLY A 80 7.46 -9.48 -13.07
N CYS A 81 6.77 -10.46 -12.48
CA CYS A 81 7.03 -10.94 -11.12
C CYS A 81 8.28 -11.85 -11.08
N PRO A 82 8.83 -12.17 -9.90
CA PRO A 82 9.94 -13.12 -9.76
C PRO A 82 9.66 -14.51 -10.35
N HIS A 83 8.39 -14.90 -10.54
CA HIS A 83 8.03 -16.18 -11.14
C HIS A 83 8.10 -16.17 -12.67
N CYS A 84 7.73 -15.06 -13.31
CA CYS A 84 7.75 -14.92 -14.76
C CYS A 84 8.96 -14.15 -15.30
N TYR A 85 9.84 -13.68 -14.42
CA TYR A 85 11.08 -13.00 -14.76
C TYR A 85 12.25 -13.60 -13.97
N PRO A 86 13.31 -14.14 -14.62
CA PRO A 86 13.60 -14.11 -16.05
C PRO A 86 12.59 -14.91 -16.92
N PRO A 87 12.49 -14.60 -18.22
CA PRO A 87 11.50 -15.21 -19.11
C PRO A 87 11.72 -16.73 -19.23
N ASN A 88 10.81 -17.51 -18.65
CA ASN A 88 10.78 -18.97 -18.71
C ASN A 88 9.72 -19.46 -19.70
N ILE A 89 9.86 -20.69 -20.20
CA ILE A 89 8.90 -21.30 -21.15
C ILE A 89 7.58 -21.67 -20.44
N GLU A 90 7.66 -21.99 -19.16
CA GLU A 90 6.51 -22.45 -18.36
C GLU A 90 5.53 -21.31 -18.04
N CYS A 91 6.01 -20.08 -17.88
CA CYS A 91 5.19 -18.92 -17.53
C CYS A 91 4.94 -18.02 -18.74
N LYS A 92 3.78 -18.20 -19.39
CA LYS A 92 3.35 -17.30 -20.46
C LYS A 92 3.08 -15.91 -19.91
N ARG A 93 3.67 -14.90 -20.55
CA ARG A 93 3.44 -13.49 -20.22
C ARG A 93 2.42 -12.93 -21.20
N ILE A 94 1.20 -12.72 -20.76
CA ILE A 94 0.13 -12.19 -21.61
C ILE A 94 0.01 -10.68 -21.40
N CYS A 95 -0.14 -9.93 -22.49
CA CYS A 95 -0.40 -8.50 -22.41
C CYS A 95 -1.88 -8.26 -22.05
N PRO A 96 -2.20 -7.47 -21.03
CA PRO A 96 -3.59 -7.19 -20.65
C PRO A 96 -4.33 -6.27 -21.66
N VAL A 97 -3.64 -5.71 -22.66
CA VAL A 97 -4.23 -4.78 -23.63
C VAL A 97 -4.52 -5.47 -24.97
N CYS A 98 -3.56 -6.23 -25.50
CA CYS A 98 -3.72 -6.92 -26.78
C CYS A 98 -3.94 -8.43 -26.64
N GLU A 99 -3.93 -8.97 -25.43
CA GLU A 99 -4.09 -10.40 -25.09
C GLU A 99 -3.10 -11.36 -25.77
N LYS A 100 -2.09 -10.80 -26.44
CA LYS A 100 -1.00 -11.57 -27.08
C LYS A 100 0.13 -11.82 -26.10
N GLU A 101 0.90 -12.86 -26.39
CA GLU A 101 2.12 -13.16 -25.66
C GLU A 101 3.15 -12.04 -25.83
N VAL A 102 3.64 -11.53 -24.70
CA VAL A 102 4.70 -10.53 -24.65
C VAL A 102 6.02 -11.22 -25.03
N PRO A 103 6.84 -10.63 -25.93
CA PRO A 103 8.13 -11.21 -26.29
C PRO A 103 9.00 -11.50 -25.06
N ARG A 104 9.89 -12.51 -25.12
CA ARG A 104 10.75 -12.91 -23.99
C ARG A 104 11.52 -11.74 -23.36
N GLN A 105 12.09 -10.88 -24.20
CA GLN A 105 12.80 -9.65 -23.79
C GLN A 105 11.89 -8.40 -23.80
N GLY A 106 10.63 -8.57 -24.18
CA GLY A 106 9.64 -7.51 -24.21
C GLY A 106 9.21 -7.10 -22.80
N TYR A 107 8.60 -5.92 -22.73
CA TYR A 107 8.11 -5.32 -21.49
C TYR A 107 6.75 -4.71 -21.73
N VAL A 108 6.00 -4.54 -20.64
CA VAL A 108 4.73 -3.80 -20.66
C VAL A 108 4.99 -2.36 -20.27
N ILE A 109 4.44 -1.44 -21.03
CA ILE A 109 4.58 -0.01 -20.83
C ILE A 109 3.33 0.47 -20.12
N ALA A 110 3.53 1.14 -19.01
CA ALA A 110 2.47 1.75 -18.22
C ALA A 110 2.82 3.21 -17.91
N ARG A 111 1.80 3.99 -17.63
CA ARG A 111 1.93 5.36 -17.12
C ARG A 111 1.72 5.33 -15.62
N LEU A 112 2.66 5.94 -14.90
CA LEU A 112 2.60 6.11 -13.46
C LEU A 112 2.11 7.54 -13.16
N PHE A 113 0.93 7.62 -12.56
CA PHE A 113 0.37 8.88 -12.07
C PHE A 113 0.72 9.02 -10.59
N GLU A 114 1.46 10.07 -10.26
CA GLU A 114 1.82 10.41 -8.88
C GLU A 114 0.96 11.59 -8.44
N HIS A 115 -0.03 11.32 -7.58
CA HIS A 115 -0.80 12.35 -6.88
C HIS A 115 -0.36 12.38 -5.40
N PRO A 116 -0.46 13.51 -4.71
CA PRO A 116 -0.14 13.58 -3.29
C PRO A 116 -1.01 12.58 -2.50
N GLY A 117 -0.38 11.52 -2.00
CA GLY A 117 -1.02 10.46 -1.22
C GLY A 117 -1.54 9.25 -2.01
N ARG A 118 -1.54 9.26 -3.35
CA ARG A 118 -1.96 8.09 -4.17
C ARG A 118 -1.10 7.95 -5.41
N LYS A 119 -0.57 6.73 -5.62
CA LYS A 119 0.09 6.34 -6.86
C LYS A 119 -0.76 5.29 -7.54
N HIS A 120 -1.14 5.53 -8.79
CA HIS A 120 -1.84 4.54 -9.58
C HIS A 120 -1.13 4.36 -10.93
N VAL A 121 -1.19 3.14 -11.43
CA VAL A 121 -0.53 2.71 -12.65
C VAL A 121 -1.61 2.38 -13.67
N HIS A 122 -1.52 2.98 -14.86
CA HIS A 122 -2.38 2.64 -15.98
C HIS A 122 -1.55 1.95 -17.06
N VAL A 123 -1.90 0.70 -17.37
CA VAL A 123 -1.19 -0.09 -18.40
C VAL A 123 -1.63 0.39 -19.78
N LEU A 124 -0.66 0.74 -20.64
CA LEU A 124 -0.91 1.26 -21.98
C LEU A 124 -0.78 0.17 -23.05
N GLY A 125 0.11 -0.80 -22.86
CA GLY A 125 0.34 -1.88 -23.82
C GLY A 125 1.71 -2.52 -23.66
N CYS A 126 2.00 -3.58 -24.43
CA CYS A 126 3.33 -4.19 -24.49
C CYS A 126 4.22 -3.58 -25.56
N SER A 127 5.51 -3.90 -25.52
CA SER A 127 6.50 -3.55 -26.56
C SER A 127 6.10 -4.02 -27.96
N GLY A 128 5.21 -5.01 -28.08
CA GLY A 128 4.71 -5.51 -29.35
C GLY A 128 3.47 -4.80 -29.89
N CYS A 129 2.59 -4.22 -29.04
CA CYS A 129 1.36 -3.57 -29.52
C CYS A 129 1.45 -2.04 -29.55
N ARG A 130 2.34 -1.45 -28.74
CA ARG A 130 2.50 0.02 -28.69
C ARG A 130 3.49 0.56 -29.72
N ASN A 131 4.36 -0.31 -30.23
CA ASN A 131 5.35 0.00 -31.27
C ASN A 131 4.97 -0.60 -32.63
N ALA A 132 3.75 -1.16 -32.75
CA ALA A 132 3.23 -1.74 -33.98
C ALA A 132 2.37 -0.73 -34.74
#